data_AF-A0A7V4UPX5-F1
#
_entry.id   AF-A0A7V4UPX5-F1
#
_cell.length_a   1.000
_cell.length_b   1.000
_cell.length_c   1.000
_cell.angle_alpha   90.00
_cell.angle_beta   90.00
_cell.angle_gamma   90.00
#
_symmetry.space_group_name_H-M   'P 1'
#
loop_
_entity.id
_entity.type
_entity.pdbx_description
1 polymer ?
#
loop_
_entity_poly.entity_id
_entity_poly.type
_entity_poly.pdbx_seq_one_letter_code
_entity_poly.pdbx_strand_id
1 'polypeptide(L)'
;MKRIIRQTAIFVLLSLSLAASARGAADDEKAALERWRQMSPQEKLEIRERYERWKSLPADEKNQLRRKLETWQRLRPEEKTAIRNNFQRWRNLTPEQQERLRQRWERWRQMPPQRKEMLKERFEKLRQLPPEKRRELLEKFKERQRLSAEEKSTLRKQLREKQQHHKARE
;
A
#
# COMPACT_ATOMS: atom_id res chain seq x y z
N MET A 1 11.91 1.26 15.63
CA MET A 1 11.06 0.99 14.44
C MET A 1 11.38 1.85 13.19
N LYS A 2 12.51 2.60 13.14
CA LYS A 2 12.90 3.41 11.96
C LYS A 2 13.62 2.61 10.83
N ARG A 3 13.83 1.29 11.01
CA ARG A 3 14.62 0.44 10.08
C ARG A 3 13.78 -0.31 9.03
N ILE A 4 12.50 -0.58 9.30
CA ILE A 4 11.65 -1.42 8.45
C ILE A 4 11.20 -0.69 7.17
N ILE A 5 11.08 0.64 7.21
CA ILE A 5 10.58 1.45 6.08
C ILE A 5 11.68 1.69 5.02
N ARG A 6 12.97 1.57 5.39
CA ARG A 6 14.08 1.62 4.42
C ARG A 6 14.15 0.35 3.55
N GLN A 7 13.52 -0.76 3.96
CA GLN A 7 13.62 -2.04 3.25
C GLN A 7 12.56 -2.20 2.14
N THR A 8 11.48 -1.42 2.12
CA THR A 8 10.51 -1.46 1.01
C THR A 8 11.04 -0.80 -0.27
N ALA A 9 12.08 0.05 -0.17
CA ALA A 9 12.75 0.64 -1.33
C ALA A 9 13.73 -0.34 -2.03
N ILE A 10 14.12 -1.45 -1.39
CA ILE A 10 15.00 -2.46 -2.00
C ILE A 10 14.23 -3.34 -2.99
N PHE A 11 12.91 -3.51 -2.80
CA PHE A 11 12.10 -4.41 -3.63
C PHE A 11 11.80 -3.91 -5.04
N VAL A 12 11.97 -2.62 -5.33
CA VAL A 12 11.68 -2.06 -6.66
C VAL A 12 12.95 -1.89 -7.52
N LEU A 13 14.14 -2.01 -6.93
CA LEU A 13 15.41 -1.86 -7.65
C LEU A 13 16.19 -3.18 -7.82
N LEU A 14 15.67 -4.28 -7.28
CA LEU A 14 16.12 -5.65 -7.55
C LEU A 14 15.07 -6.46 -8.34
N SER A 15 14.21 -5.77 -9.10
CA SER A 15 13.49 -6.40 -10.21
C SER A 15 14.41 -6.45 -11.42
N LEU A 16 15.48 -7.26 -11.33
CA LEU A 16 15.95 -7.95 -12.53
C LEU A 16 14.79 -8.90 -12.89
N SER A 17 14.06 -8.57 -13.95
CA SER A 17 13.07 -9.46 -14.54
C SER A 17 13.79 -10.76 -14.93
N LEU A 18 13.70 -11.80 -14.10
CA LEU A 18 13.99 -13.17 -14.52
C LEU A 18 12.65 -13.85 -14.76
N ALA A 19 12.14 -13.71 -15.97
CA ALA A 19 11.18 -14.65 -16.52
C ALA A 19 11.90 -15.27 -17.72
N ALA A 20 12.53 -16.42 -17.54
CA ALA A 20 13.34 -16.99 -18.60
C ALA A 20 13.16 -18.51 -18.74
N SER A 21 12.54 -18.90 -19.85
CA SER A 21 12.91 -20.13 -20.56
C SER A 21 14.39 -20.03 -20.99
N ALA A 22 15.09 -21.16 -21.10
CA ALA A 22 16.56 -21.21 -21.27
C ALA A 22 17.15 -20.37 -22.42
N ARG A 23 16.37 -20.03 -23.45
CA ARG A 23 16.79 -19.13 -24.55
C ARG A 23 16.65 -17.64 -24.19
N GLY A 24 15.62 -17.27 -23.43
CA GLY A 24 15.47 -15.92 -22.88
C GLY A 24 16.48 -15.59 -21.78
N ALA A 25 16.97 -16.58 -21.04
CA ALA A 25 17.92 -16.37 -19.94
C ALA A 25 19.27 -15.83 -20.44
N ALA A 26 19.77 -16.37 -21.56
CA ALA A 26 21.04 -15.95 -22.14
C ALA A 26 20.94 -14.56 -22.81
N ASP A 27 19.79 -14.25 -23.41
CA ASP A 27 19.52 -12.93 -24.00
C ASP A 27 19.32 -11.87 -22.89
N ASP A 28 18.68 -12.23 -21.78
CA ASP A 28 18.53 -11.40 -20.59
C ASP A 28 19.88 -11.12 -19.90
N GLU A 29 20.77 -12.12 -19.84
CA GLU A 29 22.12 -11.99 -19.27
C GLU A 29 22.99 -11.04 -20.11
N LYS A 30 22.99 -11.19 -21.44
CA LYS A 30 23.68 -10.26 -22.35
C LYS A 30 23.15 -8.84 -22.21
N ALA A 31 21.83 -8.67 -22.19
CA ALA A 31 21.20 -7.36 -21.96
C ALA A 31 21.54 -6.77 -20.58
N ALA A 32 21.65 -7.59 -19.53
CA ALA A 32 22.10 -7.13 -18.22
C ALA A 32 23.56 -6.67 -18.21
N LEU A 33 24.46 -7.40 -18.89
CA LEU A 33 25.86 -7.05 -19.03
C LEU A 33 26.06 -5.75 -19.83
N GLU A 34 25.32 -5.56 -20.91
CA GLU A 34 25.38 -4.31 -21.68
C GLU A 34 24.87 -3.12 -20.86
N ARG A 35 23.77 -3.27 -20.11
CA ARG A 35 23.31 -2.25 -19.16
C ARG A 35 24.36 -1.94 -18.11
N TRP A 36 25.02 -2.96 -17.55
CA TRP A 36 26.09 -2.78 -16.57
C TRP A 36 27.29 -2.03 -17.18
N ARG A 37 27.68 -2.34 -18.42
CA ARG A 37 28.75 -1.62 -19.12
C ARG A 37 28.44 -0.14 -19.25
N GLN A 38 27.20 0.19 -19.62
CA GLN A 38 26.70 1.55 -19.83
C GLN A 38 26.44 2.34 -18.53
N MET A 39 26.39 1.68 -17.36
CA MET A 39 26.22 2.38 -16.08
C MET A 39 27.41 3.26 -15.73
N SER A 40 27.10 4.44 -15.18
CA SER A 40 28.07 5.35 -14.59
C SER A 40 28.83 4.70 -13.42
N PRO A 41 30.04 5.18 -13.09
CA PRO A 41 30.77 4.71 -11.91
C PRO A 41 29.96 4.82 -10.61
N GLN A 42 29.12 5.86 -10.49
CA GLN A 42 28.27 6.06 -9.32
C GLN A 42 27.17 5.01 -9.20
N GLU A 43 26.50 4.64 -10.30
CA GLU A 43 25.50 3.57 -10.31
C GLU A 43 26.11 2.22 -9.97
N LYS A 44 27.30 1.92 -10.52
CA LYS A 44 28.05 0.69 -10.19
C LYS A 44 28.41 0.63 -8.71
N LEU A 45 28.85 1.75 -8.13
CA LEU A 45 29.12 1.84 -6.69
C LEU A 45 27.87 1.58 -5.86
N GLU A 46 26.74 2.20 -6.22
CA GLU A 46 25.48 2.01 -5.49
C GLU A 46 25.02 0.54 -5.54
N ILE A 47 25.14 -0.12 -6.69
CA ILE A 47 24.82 -1.55 -6.82
C ILE A 47 25.74 -2.39 -5.93
N ARG A 48 27.05 -2.09 -5.91
CA ARG A 48 28.01 -2.77 -5.04
C ARG A 48 27.66 -2.60 -3.56
N GLU A 49 27.34 -1.40 -3.12
CA GLU A 49 26.94 -1.14 -1.73
C GLU A 49 25.65 -1.91 -1.34
N ARG A 50 24.67 -1.96 -2.25
CA ARG A 50 23.45 -2.74 -2.05
C ARG A 50 23.75 -4.24 -1.95
N TYR A 51 24.68 -4.75 -2.77
CA TYR A 51 25.12 -6.14 -2.71
C TYR A 51 25.80 -6.48 -1.39
N GLU A 52 26.73 -5.64 -0.93
CA GLU A 52 27.40 -5.84 0.38
C GLU A 52 26.41 -5.79 1.55
N ARG A 53 25.43 -4.88 1.46
CA ARG A 53 24.33 -4.83 2.44
C ARG A 53 23.51 -6.11 2.42
N TRP A 54 23.18 -6.65 1.25
CA TRP A 54 22.46 -7.92 1.14
C TRP A 54 23.28 -9.09 1.70
N LYS A 55 24.58 -9.13 1.39
CA LYS A 55 25.50 -10.18 1.84
C LYS A 55 25.59 -10.21 3.37
N SER A 56 25.62 -9.04 4.01
CA SER A 56 25.66 -8.88 5.47
C SER A 56 24.31 -9.09 6.18
N LEU A 57 23.21 -9.32 5.46
CA LEU A 57 21.92 -9.63 6.10
C LEU A 57 21.96 -10.97 6.85
N PRO A 58 21.35 -11.06 8.04
CA PRO A 58 21.12 -12.33 8.74
C PRO A 58 20.31 -13.32 7.88
N ALA A 59 20.49 -14.62 8.13
CA ALA A 59 19.80 -15.68 7.39
C ALA A 59 18.27 -15.52 7.40
N ASP A 60 17.70 -15.14 8.54
CA ASP A 60 16.25 -14.92 8.68
C ASP A 60 15.73 -13.78 7.81
N GLU A 61 16.48 -12.68 7.74
CA GLU A 61 16.13 -11.56 6.86
C GLU A 61 16.21 -11.98 5.39
N LYS A 62 17.26 -12.70 4.99
CA LYS A 62 17.39 -13.27 3.64
C LYS A 62 16.20 -14.19 3.31
N ASN A 63 15.80 -15.05 4.24
CA ASN A 63 14.65 -15.94 4.07
C ASN A 63 13.31 -15.18 3.96
N GLN A 64 13.13 -14.09 4.71
CA GLN A 64 11.96 -13.22 4.54
C GLN A 64 11.95 -12.54 3.18
N LEU A 65 13.10 -12.06 2.70
CA LEU A 65 13.21 -11.46 1.37
C LEU A 65 12.90 -12.48 0.27
N ARG A 66 13.42 -13.71 0.38
CA ARG A 66 13.13 -14.79 -0.56
C ARG A 66 11.64 -15.09 -0.65
N ARG A 67 10.96 -15.25 0.49
CA ARG A 67 9.50 -15.47 0.53
C ARG A 67 8.71 -14.35 -0.14
N LYS A 68 9.09 -13.09 0.11
CA LYS A 68 8.46 -11.93 -0.56
C LYS A 68 8.68 -11.94 -2.07
N LEU A 69 9.87 -12.33 -2.53
CA LEU A 69 10.18 -12.47 -3.94
C LEU A 69 9.34 -13.58 -4.59
N GLU A 70 9.21 -14.73 -3.95
CA GLU A 70 8.36 -15.82 -4.46
C GLU A 70 6.90 -15.37 -4.56
N THR A 71 6.36 -14.69 -3.55
CA THR A 71 5.01 -14.10 -3.61
C THR A 71 4.89 -13.15 -4.79
N TRP A 72 5.87 -12.26 -4.99
CA TRP A 72 5.87 -11.33 -6.12
C TRP A 72 5.89 -12.05 -7.47
N GLN A 73 6.71 -13.09 -7.62
CA GLN A 73 6.80 -13.86 -8.87
C GLN A 73 5.46 -14.51 -9.23
N ARG A 74 4.73 -15.03 -8.22
CA ARG A 74 3.41 -15.65 -8.36
C ARG A 74 2.26 -14.67 -8.68
N LEU A 75 2.48 -13.35 -8.53
CA LEU A 75 1.45 -12.36 -8.89
C LEU A 75 1.21 -12.33 -10.40
N ARG A 76 -0.04 -12.11 -10.78
CA ARG A 76 -0.44 -11.91 -12.18
C ARG A 76 0.10 -10.57 -12.72
N PRO A 77 0.28 -10.43 -14.05
CA PRO A 77 0.79 -9.20 -14.65
C PRO A 77 0.00 -7.94 -14.27
N GLU A 78 -1.32 -8.05 -14.14
CA GLU A 78 -2.21 -6.94 -13.77
C GLU A 78 -1.98 -6.51 -12.32
N GLU A 79 -1.76 -7.47 -11.42
CA GLU A 79 -1.47 -7.22 -10.00
C GLU A 79 -0.10 -6.54 -9.83
N LYS A 80 0.91 -7.03 -10.55
CA LYS A 80 2.24 -6.40 -10.60
C LYS A 80 2.14 -4.96 -11.09
N THR A 81 1.33 -4.72 -12.12
CA THR A 81 1.10 -3.38 -12.68
C THR A 81 0.39 -2.46 -11.69
N ALA A 82 -0.66 -2.94 -11.02
CA ALA A 82 -1.36 -2.18 -9.99
C ALA A 82 -0.43 -1.77 -8.84
N ILE A 83 0.43 -2.69 -8.37
CA ILE A 83 1.41 -2.40 -7.33
C ILE A 83 2.43 -1.35 -7.80
N ARG A 84 2.95 -1.48 -9.04
CA ARG A 84 3.86 -0.49 -9.62
C ARG A 84 3.23 0.90 -9.68
N ASN A 85 1.98 0.99 -10.14
CA ASN A 85 1.26 2.26 -10.23
C ASN A 85 1.04 2.89 -8.85
N ASN A 86 0.66 2.08 -7.85
CA ASN A 86 0.51 2.55 -6.47
C ASN A 86 1.83 3.04 -5.88
N PHE A 87 2.94 2.36 -6.18
CA PHE A 87 4.27 2.77 -5.75
C PHE A 87 4.69 4.10 -6.39
N GLN A 88 4.41 4.31 -7.68
CA GLN A 88 4.69 5.60 -8.35
C GLN A 88 3.87 6.73 -7.73
N ARG A 89 2.58 6.51 -7.48
CA ARG A 89 1.73 7.48 -6.77
C ARG A 89 2.31 7.81 -5.40
N TRP A 90 2.75 6.79 -4.66
CA TRP A 90 3.37 6.98 -3.34
C TRP A 90 4.64 7.84 -3.40
N ARG A 91 5.54 7.56 -4.35
CA ARG A 91 6.79 8.32 -4.51
C ARG A 91 6.55 9.79 -4.82
N ASN A 92 5.46 10.09 -5.50
CA ASN A 92 5.08 11.46 -5.86
C ASN A 92 4.35 12.20 -4.73
N LEU A 93 4.05 11.55 -3.61
CA LEU A 93 3.49 12.21 -2.44
C LEU A 93 4.55 13.03 -1.70
N THR A 94 4.15 14.15 -1.11
CA THR A 94 5.03 14.92 -0.22
C THR A 94 5.42 14.12 1.03
N PRO A 95 6.54 14.44 1.70
CA PRO A 95 6.95 13.75 2.92
C PRO A 95 5.85 13.71 4.00
N GLU A 96 5.07 14.79 4.15
CA GLU A 96 3.97 14.89 5.11
C GLU A 96 2.80 13.98 4.72
N GLN A 97 2.48 13.91 3.43
CA GLN A 97 1.44 13.01 2.91
C GLN A 97 1.84 11.54 3.10
N GLN A 98 3.10 11.20 2.81
CA GLN A 98 3.64 9.87 3.06
C GLN A 98 3.59 9.52 4.55
N GLU A 99 3.95 10.44 5.44
CA GLU A 99 3.88 10.21 6.88
C GLU A 99 2.43 10.02 7.36
N ARG A 100 1.49 10.85 6.90
CA ARG A 100 0.06 10.69 7.21
C ARG A 100 -0.48 9.32 6.79
N LEU A 101 -0.08 8.81 5.62
CA LEU A 101 -0.50 7.50 5.17
C LEU A 101 0.17 6.37 5.96
N ARG A 102 1.46 6.50 6.30
CA ARG A 102 2.16 5.56 7.19
C ARG A 102 1.44 5.43 8.54
N GLN A 103 1.05 6.54 9.14
CA GLN A 103 0.30 6.54 10.40
C GLN A 103 -1.08 5.88 10.27
N ARG A 104 -1.80 6.13 9.17
CA ARG A 104 -3.08 5.47 8.90
C ARG A 104 -2.91 3.96 8.74
N TRP A 105 -1.89 3.55 8.00
CA TRP A 105 -1.55 2.14 7.81
C TRP A 105 -1.20 1.46 9.13
N GLU A 106 -0.41 2.12 9.99
CA GLU A 106 -0.05 1.58 11.28
C GLU A 106 -1.28 1.38 12.18
N ARG A 107 -2.16 2.40 12.26
CA ARG A 107 -3.43 2.28 12.98
C ARG A 107 -4.27 1.13 12.45
N TRP A 108 -4.38 0.99 11.12
CA TRP A 108 -5.10 -0.12 10.50
C TRP A 108 -4.50 -1.47 10.89
N ARG A 109 -3.17 -1.62 10.82
CA ARG A 109 -2.47 -2.86 11.17
C ARG A 109 -2.73 -3.27 12.63
N GLN A 110 -2.78 -2.31 13.54
CA GLN A 110 -3.05 -2.51 14.95
C GLN A 110 -4.53 -2.77 15.29
N MET A 111 -5.47 -2.57 14.36
CA MET A 111 -6.88 -2.84 14.64
C MET A 111 -7.13 -4.33 14.91
N PRO A 112 -8.02 -4.67 15.86
CA PRO A 112 -8.49 -6.03 16.07
C PRO A 112 -9.08 -6.63 14.78
N PRO A 113 -8.93 -7.94 14.54
CA PRO A 113 -9.40 -8.57 13.31
C PRO A 113 -10.91 -8.38 13.09
N GLN A 114 -11.72 -8.45 14.14
CA GLN A 114 -13.17 -8.23 14.08
C GLN A 114 -13.51 -6.80 13.62
N ARG A 115 -12.75 -5.81 14.10
CA ARG A 115 -12.89 -4.41 13.66
C ARG A 115 -12.53 -4.24 12.19
N LYS A 116 -11.46 -4.90 11.73
CA LYS A 116 -11.06 -4.88 10.31
C LYS A 116 -12.15 -5.48 9.43
N GLU A 117 -12.71 -6.62 9.82
CA GLU A 117 -13.73 -7.31 9.04
C GLU A 117 -15.02 -6.49 8.94
N MET A 118 -15.49 -5.94 10.07
CA MET A 118 -16.62 -5.00 10.08
C MET A 118 -16.40 -3.80 9.13
N LEU A 119 -15.17 -3.27 9.06
CA LEU A 119 -14.87 -2.16 8.16
C LEU A 119 -14.86 -2.58 6.69
N LYS A 120 -14.34 -3.78 6.37
CA LYS A 120 -14.42 -4.33 5.02
C LYS A 120 -15.86 -4.53 4.58
N GLU A 121 -16.70 -5.17 5.40
CA GLU A 121 -18.11 -5.39 5.09
C GLU A 121 -18.84 -4.07 4.82
N ARG A 122 -18.60 -3.04 5.64
CA ARG A 122 -19.19 -1.71 5.43
C ARG A 122 -18.71 -1.09 4.11
N PHE A 123 -17.43 -1.27 3.79
CA PHE A 123 -16.87 -0.78 2.53
C PHE A 123 -17.47 -1.51 1.32
N GLU A 124 -17.66 -2.83 1.41
CA GLU A 124 -18.29 -3.63 0.35
C GLU A 124 -19.75 -3.23 0.14
N LYS A 125 -20.52 -3.07 1.22
CA LYS A 125 -21.90 -2.54 1.13
C LYS A 125 -21.94 -1.17 0.46
N LEU A 126 -21.00 -0.28 0.81
CA LEU A 126 -20.90 1.02 0.17
C LEU A 126 -20.58 0.89 -1.33
N ARG A 127 -19.69 -0.04 -1.71
CA ARG A 127 -19.29 -0.28 -3.11
C ARG A 127 -20.45 -0.79 -3.97
N GLN A 128 -21.36 -1.55 -3.37
CA GLN A 128 -22.56 -2.09 -4.02
C GLN A 128 -23.67 -1.05 -4.23
N LEU A 129 -23.62 0.10 -3.54
CA LEU A 129 -24.64 1.15 -3.72
C LEU A 129 -24.55 1.80 -5.12
N PRO A 130 -25.71 2.22 -5.68
CA PRO A 130 -25.75 3.03 -6.91
C PRO A 130 -24.81 4.25 -6.81
N PRO A 131 -24.14 4.65 -7.91
CA PRO A 131 -23.23 5.79 -7.92
C PRO A 131 -23.83 7.07 -7.30
N GLU A 132 -25.09 7.34 -7.56
CA GLU A 132 -25.85 8.50 -7.06
C GLU A 132 -25.97 8.45 -5.55
N LYS A 133 -26.30 7.27 -5.00
CA LYS A 133 -26.40 7.06 -3.56
C LYS A 133 -25.05 7.18 -2.87
N ARG A 134 -23.98 6.70 -3.50
CA ARG A 134 -22.61 6.90 -3.00
C ARG A 134 -22.24 8.39 -2.97
N ARG A 135 -22.57 9.15 -4.02
CA ARG A 135 -22.33 10.60 -4.08
C ARG A 135 -23.07 11.32 -2.96
N GLU A 136 -24.36 11.02 -2.77
CA GLU A 136 -25.17 11.59 -1.69
C GLU A 136 -24.52 11.33 -0.31
N LEU A 137 -24.07 10.10 -0.04
CA LEU A 137 -23.41 9.75 1.22
C LEU A 137 -22.08 10.50 1.41
N LEU A 138 -21.31 10.68 0.34
CA LEU A 138 -20.06 11.44 0.37
C LEU A 138 -20.30 12.93 0.64
N GLU A 139 -21.32 13.53 0.03
CA GLU A 139 -21.68 14.94 0.30
C GLU A 139 -22.16 15.13 1.74
N LYS A 140 -23.07 14.27 2.22
CA LYS A 140 -23.48 14.27 3.64
C LYS A 140 -22.32 14.08 4.61
N PHE A 141 -21.28 13.35 4.20
CA PHE A 141 -20.07 13.20 4.99
C PHE A 141 -19.22 14.47 4.98
N LYS A 142 -19.04 15.13 3.84
CA LYS A 142 -18.33 16.41 3.72
C LYS A 142 -19.02 17.53 4.50
N GLU A 143 -20.35 17.64 4.38
CA GLU A 143 -21.16 18.59 5.16
C GLU A 143 -20.91 18.40 6.65
N ARG A 144 -21.02 17.15 7.13
CA ARG A 144 -20.74 16.83 8.54
C ARG A 144 -19.32 17.13 8.96
N GLN A 145 -18.33 17.06 8.07
CA GLN A 145 -16.95 17.44 8.41
C GLN A 145 -16.81 18.95 8.62
N ARG A 146 -17.57 19.76 7.87
CA ARG A 146 -17.56 21.22 7.95
C ARG A 146 -18.22 21.77 9.20
N LEU A 147 -19.16 21.03 9.80
CA LEU A 147 -19.81 21.40 11.06
C LEU A 147 -18.80 21.64 12.20
N SER A 148 -19.09 22.61 13.06
CA SER A 148 -18.36 22.88 14.30
C SER A 148 -18.45 21.70 15.28
N ALA A 149 -17.64 21.72 16.33
CA ALA A 149 -17.69 20.68 17.36
C ALA A 149 -19.06 20.63 18.07
N GLU A 150 -19.66 21.79 18.31
CA GLU A 150 -20.96 21.94 18.96
C GLU A 150 -22.09 21.45 18.04
N GLU A 151 -22.08 21.85 16.77
CA GLU A 151 -23.04 21.39 15.76
C GLU A 151 -22.94 19.87 15.52
N LYS A 152 -21.74 19.29 15.57
CA LYS A 152 -21.56 17.84 15.53
C LYS A 152 -22.17 17.15 16.74
N SER A 153 -22.08 17.76 17.92
CA SER A 153 -22.64 17.21 19.16
C SER A 153 -24.17 17.20 19.12
N THR A 154 -24.78 18.32 18.73
CA THR A 154 -26.23 18.44 18.58
C THR A 154 -26.78 17.47 17.54
N LEU A 155 -26.12 17.37 16.38
CA LEU A 155 -26.49 16.40 15.34
C LEU A 155 -26.42 14.95 15.85
N ARG A 156 -25.39 14.59 16.62
CA ARG A 156 -25.29 13.24 17.22
C ARG A 156 -26.43 12.97 18.20
N LYS A 157 -26.80 13.95 19.02
CA LYS A 157 -27.93 13.84 19.96
C LYS A 157 -29.24 13.61 19.21
N GLN A 158 -29.52 14.45 18.21
CA GLN A 158 -30.73 14.34 17.37
C GLN A 158 -30.82 12.98 16.65
N LEU A 159 -29.71 12.49 16.09
CA LEU A 159 -29.68 11.19 15.43
C LEU A 159 -29.94 10.04 16.42
N ARG A 160 -29.41 10.14 17.64
CA ARG A 160 -29.65 9.14 18.70
C ARG A 160 -31.13 9.11 19.11
N GLU A 161 -31.74 10.27 19.33
CA GLU A 161 -33.16 10.39 19.68
C GLU A 161 -34.06 9.81 18.58
N LYS A 162 -33.81 10.18 17.31
CA LYS A 162 -34.55 9.60 16.16
C LYS A 162 -34.45 8.08 16.12
N GLN A 163 -33.26 7.54 16.38
CA GLN A 163 -33.03 6.10 16.37
C GLN A 163 -33.74 5.38 17.52
N GLN A 164 -33.83 6.01 18.69
CA GLN A 164 -34.60 5.50 19.84
C GLN A 164 -36.10 5.53 19.57
N HIS A 165 -36.61 6.61 19.00
CA HIS A 165 -38.02 6.73 18.62
C HIS A 165 -38.44 5.71 17.56
N HIS A 166 -37.57 5.40 16.59
CA HIS A 166 -37.85 4.36 15.60
C HIS A 166 -38.00 2.98 16.25
N LYS A 167 -37.05 2.62 17.13
CA LYS A 167 -37.07 1.33 17.83
C LYS A 167 -38.24 1.17 18.81
N ALA A 168 -38.79 2.27 19.33
CA ALA A 168 -39.95 2.23 20.23
C ALA A 168 -41.28 2.08 19.47
N ARG A 169 -41.26 2.21 18.13
CA ARG A 169 -42.44 2.11 17.26
C ARG A 169 -42.51 0.81 16.46
N GLU A 170 -41.44 0.02 16.49
CA GLU A 170 -41.36 -1.35 15.95
C GLU A 170 -41.61 -2.36 17.07
#